data_AF-A0A841GVJ7-F1
#
_entry.id   AF-A0A841GVJ7-F1
#
_cell.length_a   1.000
_cell.length_b   1.000
_cell.length_c   1.000
_cell.angle_alpha   90.00
_cell.angle_beta   90.00
_cell.angle_gamma   90.00
#
_symmetry.space_group_name_H-M   'P 1'
#
loop_
_entity.id
_entity.type
_entity.pdbx_description
1 polymer ?
#
loop_
_entity_poly.entity_id
_entity_poly.type
_entity_poly.pdbx_seq_one_letter_code
_entity_poly.pdbx_strand_id
1 'polypeptide(L)'
;MKTALRSLLALLAFCVTLGACSSPFESTDVDIVTLEIDSQLVPCMAMIPTTCMRVREDPSDSWGLFYREIEGFTYEPGFIYKVQVEVREIKNPPADGSSAAYRLLRLIEKRPVAASL
;
A
#
# COMPACT_ATOMS: atom_id res chain seq x y z
N MET A 1 -51.06 44.73 -37.35
CA MET A 1 -50.28 44.14 -36.24
C MET A 1 -50.21 42.63 -36.44
N LYS A 2 -49.06 42.10 -36.85
CA LYS A 2 -48.52 40.73 -36.67
C LYS A 2 -47.20 40.65 -37.43
N THR A 3 -46.22 40.08 -36.78
CA THR A 3 -44.79 40.42 -36.81
C THR A 3 -44.02 39.87 -38.01
N ALA A 4 -42.93 40.58 -38.33
CA ALA A 4 -42.09 40.39 -39.50
C ALA A 4 -41.29 39.08 -39.49
N LEU A 5 -41.24 38.51 -40.70
CA LEU A 5 -40.29 37.54 -41.20
C LEU A 5 -38.84 38.00 -40.96
N ARG A 6 -38.03 37.18 -40.27
CA ARG A 6 -36.57 37.27 -40.29
C ARG A 6 -35.99 35.92 -40.67
N SER A 7 -35.44 35.90 -41.87
CA SER A 7 -34.70 34.80 -42.47
C SER A 7 -33.28 34.72 -41.88
N LEU A 8 -32.76 33.49 -41.86
CA LEU A 8 -31.34 33.12 -41.96
C LEU A 8 -30.45 33.24 -40.70
N LEU A 9 -30.23 32.09 -40.03
CA LEU A 9 -28.88 31.56 -39.83
C LEU A 9 -28.95 30.05 -39.61
N ALA A 10 -28.40 29.29 -40.55
CA ALA A 10 -28.20 27.84 -40.46
C ALA A 10 -26.72 27.57 -40.18
N LEU A 11 -26.39 26.81 -39.12
CA LEU A 11 -25.31 25.79 -39.04
C LEU A 11 -25.02 25.46 -37.56
N LEU A 12 -25.18 24.18 -37.19
CA LEU A 12 -24.19 23.31 -36.52
C LEU A 12 -24.88 22.22 -35.70
N ALA A 13 -24.83 21.01 -36.24
CA ALA A 13 -24.97 19.78 -35.50
C ALA A 13 -23.84 19.67 -34.46
N PHE A 14 -24.18 19.43 -33.19
CA PHE A 14 -23.29 18.78 -32.23
C PHE A 14 -24.17 18.15 -31.14
N CYS A 15 -24.49 16.85 -31.28
CA CYS A 15 -23.69 15.76 -30.73
C CYS A 15 -23.77 15.72 -29.19
N VAL A 16 -24.55 14.74 -28.72
CA VAL A 16 -24.35 14.01 -27.46
C VAL A 16 -24.68 14.82 -26.19
N THR A 17 -25.86 14.54 -25.64
CA THR A 17 -26.11 14.69 -24.21
C THR A 17 -25.15 13.77 -23.47
N LEU A 18 -24.00 14.29 -23.08
CA LEU A 18 -23.07 13.63 -22.17
C LEU A 18 -23.79 13.37 -20.86
N GLY A 19 -24.26 12.14 -20.68
CA GLY A 19 -24.45 11.58 -19.35
C GLY A 19 -23.09 11.62 -18.67
N ALA A 20 -22.86 12.61 -17.83
CA ALA A 20 -21.76 12.60 -16.89
C ALA A 20 -22.08 11.49 -15.88
N CYS A 21 -21.58 10.28 -16.16
CA CYS A 21 -21.36 9.28 -15.14
C CYS A 21 -20.34 9.87 -14.16
N SER A 22 -20.81 10.48 -13.08
CA SER A 22 -20.05 10.57 -11.84
C SER A 22 -20.02 9.16 -11.25
N SER A 23 -19.10 8.33 -11.73
CA SER A 23 -18.72 7.16 -10.96
C SER A 23 -18.17 7.65 -9.62
N PRO A 24 -18.67 7.18 -8.46
CA PRO A 24 -17.92 7.32 -7.23
C PRO A 24 -16.66 6.47 -7.41
N PHE A 25 -15.55 7.11 -7.77
CA PHE A 25 -14.24 6.49 -7.62
C PHE A 25 -13.97 6.49 -6.12
N GLU A 26 -14.42 5.42 -5.46
CA GLU A 26 -14.08 5.12 -4.08
C GLU A 26 -12.57 4.88 -4.07
N SER A 27 -11.79 5.95 -3.92
CA SER A 27 -10.35 5.88 -3.72
C SER A 27 -10.16 5.14 -2.40
N THR A 28 -9.86 3.85 -2.50
CA THR A 28 -9.34 3.09 -1.38
C THR A 28 -8.02 3.77 -1.03
N ASP A 29 -7.96 4.41 0.12
CA ASP A 29 -6.72 5.00 0.64
C ASP A 29 -5.75 3.83 0.85
N VAL A 30 -4.74 3.75 0.00
CA VAL A 30 -3.74 2.69 0.01
C VAL A 30 -2.45 3.33 0.49
N ASP A 31 -2.05 2.98 1.71
CA ASP A 31 -0.80 3.42 2.28
C ASP A 31 0.36 2.61 1.68
N ILE A 32 1.41 3.32 1.26
CA ILE A 32 2.65 2.70 0.77
C ILE A 32 3.78 3.14 1.68
N VAL A 33 4.40 2.18 2.35
CA VAL A 33 5.53 2.43 3.26
C VAL A 33 6.78 1.71 2.80
N THR A 34 7.94 2.27 3.16
CA THR A 34 9.24 1.63 2.91
C THR A 34 9.79 1.14 4.24
N LEU A 35 10.06 -0.16 4.33
CA LEU A 35 10.61 -0.78 5.53
C LEU A 35 12.03 -1.25 5.26
N GLU A 36 12.94 -0.98 6.18
CA GLU A 36 14.17 -1.74 6.33
C GLU A 36 13.89 -2.93 7.27
N ILE A 37 14.32 -4.14 6.89
CA ILE A 37 14.12 -5.37 7.66
C ILE A 37 15.48 -5.90 8.08
N ASP A 38 15.64 -6.19 9.38
CA ASP A 38 16.90 -6.63 9.96
C ASP A 38 17.27 -8.06 9.52
N SER A 39 18.57 -8.33 9.51
CA SER A 39 19.22 -9.59 9.18
C SER A 39 19.03 -10.74 10.13
N GLN A 40 18.36 -10.51 11.26
CA GLN A 40 18.04 -11.54 12.24
C GLN A 40 16.58 -11.46 12.70
N LEU A 41 15.91 -12.60 12.71
CA LEU A 41 14.68 -12.77 13.46
C LEU A 41 15.01 -12.84 14.96
N VAL A 42 14.12 -12.32 15.79
CA VAL A 42 14.30 -12.31 17.25
C VAL A 42 13.17 -13.06 17.94
N PRO A 43 13.43 -13.72 19.08
CA PRO A 43 12.37 -14.31 19.89
C PRO A 43 11.30 -13.26 20.25
N CYS A 44 10.04 -13.62 20.08
CA CYS A 44 8.90 -12.77 20.40
C CYS A 44 7.70 -13.64 20.84
N MET A 45 6.70 -12.99 21.43
CA MET A 45 5.43 -13.62 21.77
C MET A 45 4.33 -13.09 20.86
N ALA A 46 3.76 -13.98 20.03
CA ALA A 46 2.48 -13.75 19.38
C ALA A 46 1.40 -14.48 20.19
N MET A 47 0.55 -15.31 19.57
CA MET A 47 -0.32 -16.23 20.32
C MET A 47 0.48 -17.34 21.02
N ILE A 48 1.65 -17.69 20.49
CA ILE A 48 2.60 -18.67 21.04
C ILE A 48 4.03 -18.12 20.93
N PRO A 49 5.01 -18.65 21.69
CA PRO A 49 6.41 -18.34 21.50
C PRO A 49 6.86 -18.59 20.05
N THR A 50 7.46 -17.59 19.42
CA THR A 50 7.88 -17.64 18.02
C THR A 50 9.06 -16.69 17.77
N THR A 51 9.44 -16.48 16.51
CA THR A 51 10.42 -15.47 16.09
C THR A 51 9.77 -14.43 15.18
N CYS A 52 10.09 -13.16 15.38
CA CYS A 52 9.54 -12.03 14.63
C CYS A 52 10.63 -11.32 13.84
N MET A 53 10.23 -10.66 12.75
CA MET A 53 11.08 -9.70 12.07
C MET A 53 11.27 -8.45 12.94
N ARG A 54 12.34 -7.71 12.66
CA ARG A 54 12.52 -6.35 13.15
C ARG A 54 12.56 -5.40 11.98
N VAL A 55 11.84 -4.30 12.09
CA VAL A 55 11.72 -3.30 11.02
C VAL A 55 11.91 -1.88 11.53
N ARG A 56 12.23 -0.98 10.61
CA ARG A 56 12.24 0.47 10.81
C ARG A 56 11.95 1.17 9.48
N GLU A 57 11.40 2.37 9.53
CA GLU A 57 11.17 3.19 8.34
C GLU A 57 12.37 4.11 8.07
N ASP A 58 12.91 4.74 9.11
CA ASP A 58 14.14 5.54 9.03
C ASP A 58 15.36 4.76 9.57
N PRO A 59 16.53 4.81 8.90
CA PRO A 59 17.76 4.19 9.39
C PRO A 59 18.29 4.72 10.73
N SER A 60 17.84 5.90 11.17
CA SER A 60 18.16 6.48 12.47
C SER A 60 17.26 5.97 13.60
N ASP A 61 16.13 5.34 13.27
CA ASP A 61 15.22 4.78 14.26
C ASP A 61 15.78 3.49 14.87
N SER A 62 15.33 3.23 16.10
CA SER A 62 15.52 1.92 16.73
C SER A 62 14.65 0.87 16.05
N TRP A 63 15.16 -0.36 16.00
CA TRP A 63 14.42 -1.50 15.47
C TRP A 63 13.12 -1.77 16.26
N GLY A 64 11.99 -1.81 15.57
CA GLY A 64 10.70 -2.22 16.11
C GLY A 64 10.38 -3.68 15.79
N LEU A 65 9.65 -4.36 16.68
CA LEU A 65 9.17 -5.72 16.41
C LEU A 65 8.04 -5.70 15.37
N PHE A 66 8.15 -6.59 14.39
CA PHE A 66 7.14 -6.78 13.35
C PHE A 66 6.57 -8.20 13.45
N TYR A 67 5.35 -8.28 13.97
CA TYR A 67 4.66 -9.54 14.28
C TYR A 67 3.87 -10.12 13.10
N ARG A 68 3.89 -9.45 11.95
CA ARG A 68 3.08 -9.80 10.78
C ARG A 68 3.94 -10.39 9.68
N GLU A 69 3.28 -11.07 8.77
CA GLU A 69 3.86 -11.46 7.50
C GLU A 69 3.69 -10.32 6.50
N ILE A 70 4.57 -10.27 5.50
CA ILE A 70 4.42 -9.42 4.34
C ILE A 70 4.15 -10.38 3.18
N GLU A 71 2.93 -10.36 2.63
CA GLU A 71 2.53 -11.24 1.53
C GLU A 71 3.49 -11.06 0.35
N GLY A 72 4.04 -12.17 -0.16
CA GLY A 72 5.00 -12.16 -1.27
C GLY A 72 6.44 -11.84 -0.88
N PHE A 73 6.74 -11.57 0.41
CA PHE A 73 8.10 -11.46 0.92
C PHE A 73 8.53 -12.78 1.58
N THR A 74 9.74 -13.24 1.26
CA THR A 74 10.36 -14.39 1.92
C THR A 74 11.63 -13.94 2.61
N TYR A 75 11.70 -14.22 3.91
CA TYR A 75 12.85 -13.86 4.71
C TYR A 75 13.97 -14.89 4.57
N GLU A 76 15.19 -14.42 4.35
CA GLU A 76 16.41 -15.22 4.49
C GLU A 76 17.34 -14.55 5.53
N PRO A 77 17.89 -15.31 6.50
CA PRO A 77 18.79 -14.77 7.51
C PRO A 77 20.09 -14.25 6.91
N GLY A 78 20.72 -13.28 7.57
CA GLY A 78 22.01 -12.73 7.16
C GLY A 78 21.94 -11.62 6.10
N PHE A 79 20.74 -11.13 5.77
CA PHE A 79 20.54 -10.00 4.86
C PHE A 79 19.73 -8.90 5.52
N ILE A 80 20.16 -7.65 5.33
CA ILE A 80 19.28 -6.49 5.54
C ILE A 80 18.52 -6.26 4.24
N TYR A 81 17.21 -6.07 4.35
CA TYR A 81 16.33 -5.78 3.22
C TYR A 81 15.83 -4.36 3.29
N LYS A 82 15.64 -3.72 2.13
CA LYS A 82 14.78 -2.54 1.99
C LYS A 82 13.65 -2.91 1.05
N VAL A 83 12.41 -2.81 1.53
CA VAL A 83 11.21 -3.20 0.79
C VAL A 83 10.20 -2.07 0.76
N GLN A 84 9.49 -1.96 -0.36
CA GLN A 84 8.28 -1.15 -0.44
C GLN A 84 7.07 -2.08 -0.27
N VAL A 85 6.20 -1.75 0.67
CA VAL A 85 5.01 -2.54 0.98
C VAL A 85 3.76 -1.69 0.88
N GLU A 86 2.70 -2.32 0.41
CA GLU A 86 1.35 -1.82 0.47
C GLU A 86 0.76 -2.19 1.83
N VAL A 87 0.17 -1.23 2.53
CA VAL A 87 -0.57 -1.42 3.77
C VAL A 87 -2.05 -1.22 3.46
N ARG A 88 -2.86 -2.22 3.81
CA ARG A 88 -4.32 -2.17 3.62
C ARG A 88 -5.01 -2.33 4.95
N GLU A 89 -6.04 -1.53 5.17
CA GLU A 89 -6.94 -1.73 6.30
C GLU A 89 -7.80 -3.00 6.07
N ILE A 90 -7.85 -3.86 7.08
CA ILE A 90 -8.72 -5.03 7.12
C ILE A 90 -10.06 -4.60 7.69
N LYS A 91 -11.11 -4.57 6.86
CA LYS A 91 -12.48 -4.30 7.31
C LYS A 91 -12.94 -5.42 8.24
N ASN A 92 -13.39 -5.08 9.45
CA ASN A 92 -13.80 -6.01 10.51
C ASN A 92 -12.71 -7.04 10.86
N PRO A 93 -11.56 -6.60 11.43
CA PRO A 93 -10.50 -7.51 11.79
C PRO A 93 -10.96 -8.48 12.90
N PRO A 94 -10.30 -9.65 13.05
CA PRO A 94 -10.49 -10.49 14.24
C PRO A 94 -10.27 -9.68 15.52
N ALA A 95 -10.97 -10.03 16.61
CA ALA A 95 -10.95 -9.24 17.85
C ALA A 95 -9.54 -9.07 18.46
N ASP A 96 -8.64 -10.00 18.19
CA ASP A 96 -7.23 -10.05 18.60
C ASP A 96 -6.25 -9.96 17.40
N GLY A 97 -6.79 -9.72 16.20
CA GLY A 97 -6.03 -9.58 14.96
C GLY A 97 -5.56 -8.15 14.71
N SER A 98 -4.63 -7.98 13.77
CA SER A 98 -4.32 -6.63 13.28
C SER A 98 -5.44 -6.10 12.40
N SER A 99 -5.63 -4.79 12.43
CA SER A 99 -6.39 -4.04 11.44
C SER A 99 -5.62 -3.79 10.14
N ALA A 100 -4.36 -4.23 10.01
CA ALA A 100 -3.51 -3.99 8.85
C ALA A 100 -3.00 -5.28 8.20
N ALA A 101 -3.07 -5.32 6.87
CA ALA A 101 -2.44 -6.33 6.01
C ALA A 101 -1.29 -5.69 5.21
N TYR A 102 -0.21 -6.45 5.00
CA TYR A 102 0.99 -5.98 4.31
C TYR A 102 1.26 -6.85 3.09
N ARG A 103 1.47 -6.23 1.93
CA ARG A 103 1.83 -6.92 0.69
C ARG A 103 3.07 -6.30 0.07
N LEU A 104 4.02 -7.15 -0.32
CA LEU A 104 5.23 -6.69 -1.00
C LEU A 104 4.86 -6.08 -2.35
N LEU A 105 5.26 -4.83 -2.56
CA LEU A 105 5.21 -4.18 -3.87
C LEU A 105 6.53 -4.32 -4.60
N ARG A 106 7.64 -4.12 -3.89
CA ARG A 106 8.99 -4.13 -4.47
C ARG A 106 10.04 -4.46 -3.43
N LEU A 107 10.97 -5.35 -3.79
CA LEU A 107 12.26 -5.45 -3.12
C LEU A 107 13.20 -4.38 -3.68
N ILE A 108 13.53 -3.37 -2.87
CA ILE A 108 14.41 -2.26 -3.27
C ILE A 108 15.88 -2.68 -3.16
N GLU A 109 16.23 -3.34 -2.05
CA GLU A 109 17.59 -3.77 -1.77
C GLU A 109 17.59 -5.06 -0.94
N LYS A 110 18.55 -5.94 -1.20
CA LYS A 110 18.93 -7.07 -0.35
C LYS A 110 20.45 -7.04 -0.19
N ARG A 111 20.93 -6.72 1.01
CA ARG A 111 22.36 -6.54 1.28
C ARG A 111 22.84 -7.56 2.31
N PRO A 112 23.87 -8.38 2.00
CA PRO A 112 24.42 -9.30 2.97
C PRO A 112 25.05 -8.53 4.13
N VAL A 113 24.89 -9.05 5.34
CA VAL A 113 25.62 -8.58 6.51
C VAL A 113 26.77 -9.54 6.73
N ALA A 114 27.98 -9.01 6.95
CA ALA A 114 29.12 -9.86 7.25
C ALA A 114 28.78 -10.75 8.45
N ALA A 115 29.04 -12.05 8.33
CA ALA A 115 28.86 -12.98 9.44
C ALA A 115 29.67 -12.45 10.62
N SER A 116 28.98 -12.14 11.72
CA SER A 116 29.65 -11.80 12.98
C SER A 116 30.28 -13.10 13.49
N LEU A 117 31.60 -13.24 13.30
CA LEU A 117 32.41 -14.32 13.86
C LEU A 117 32.62 -14.11 15.36
#